data_AF-K1SZY0-F1
#
_entry.id   AF-K1SZY0-F1
#
_cell.length_a   1.000
_cell.length_b   1.000
_cell.length_c   1.000
_cell.angle_alpha   90.00
_cell.angle_beta   90.00
_cell.angle_gamma   90.00
#
_symmetry.space_group_name_H-M   'P 1'
#
loop_
_entity.id
_entity.type
_entity.pdbx_description
1 polymer ?
#
loop_
_entity_poly.entity_id
_entity_poly.type
_entity_poly.pdbx_seq_one_letter_code
_entity_poly.pdbx_strand_id
1 'polypeptide(L)' 'VAGYDYRFGHDRIDCDAVAALGLGIVRVDECNVGGAHVSSTAIRRLIEAGEFSEAERLLGHPIRITENKGTK' A
#
# COMPACT_ATOMS: atom_id res chain seq x y z
N VAL A 1 4.72 0.66 -14.13
CA VAL A 1 5.35 0.84 -12.80
C VAL A 1 4.50 0.08 -11.80
N ALA A 2 5.10 -0.67 -10.88
CA ALA A 2 4.39 -1.44 -9.86
C ALA A 2 5.21 -1.51 -8.56
N GLY A 3 4.56 -1.72 -7.41
CA GLY A 3 5.24 -1.94 -6.13
C GLY A 3 5.89 -3.32 -6.05
N TYR A 4 6.87 -3.48 -5.15
CA TYR A 4 7.68 -4.69 -5.03
C TYR A 4 6.91 -5.99 -4.79
N ASP A 5 5.77 -5.93 -4.10
CA ASP A 5 4.89 -7.09 -3.80
C ASP A 5 3.63 -7.15 -4.68
N TYR A 6 3.67 -6.49 -5.85
CA TYR A 6 2.55 -6.52 -6.79
C TYR A 6 2.40 -7.90 -7.44
N ARG A 7 1.16 -8.42 -7.47
CA ARG A 7 0.78 -9.66 -8.15
C ARG A 7 -0.38 -9.43 -9.12
N PHE A 8 -0.37 -10.11 -10.26
CA PHE A 8 -1.37 -9.93 -11.32
C PHE A 8 -1.94 -11.26 -11.84
N GLY A 9 -3.18 -11.23 -12.35
CA GLY A 9 -3.86 -12.36 -12.97
C GLY A 9 -4.33 -13.43 -11.98
N HIS A 10 -4.99 -14.45 -12.52
CA HIS A 10 -5.49 -15.60 -11.76
C HIS A 10 -4.34 -16.32 -11.02
N ASP A 11 -3.20 -16.47 -11.69
CA ASP A 11 -2.03 -17.21 -11.19
C ASP A 11 -1.14 -16.37 -10.27
N ARG A 12 -1.51 -15.11 -10.00
CA ARG A 12 -0.78 -14.20 -9.09
C ARG A 12 0.71 -14.06 -9.44
N ILE A 13 1.01 -13.92 -10.73
CA ILE A 13 2.37 -13.73 -11.22
C ILE A 13 2.93 -12.40 -10.71
N ASP A 14 4.22 -12.37 -10.41
CA ASP A 14 4.93 -11.18 -9.92
C ASP A 14 5.46 -10.32 -11.08
N CYS A 15 6.15 -9.24 -10.74
CA CYS A 15 6.72 -8.33 -11.73
C CYS A 15 7.76 -9.00 -12.65
N ASP A 16 8.51 -9.99 -12.16
CA ASP A 16 9.55 -10.67 -12.94
C ASP A 16 8.91 -11.57 -14.00
N ALA A 17 7.87 -12.32 -13.61
CA ALA A 17 7.06 -13.09 -14.53
C ALA A 17 6.34 -12.20 -15.56
N VAL A 18 5.85 -11.02 -15.16
CA VAL A 18 5.28 -10.04 -16.09
C VAL A 18 6.34 -9.51 -17.07
N ALA A 19 7.55 -9.21 -16.60
CA ALA A 19 8.66 -8.76 -17.45
C ALA A 19 9.04 -9.82 -18.49
N ALA A 20 9.04 -11.09 -18.11
CA ALA A 20 9.32 -12.22 -19.00
C ALA A 20 8.29 -12.37 -20.15
N LEU A 21 7.09 -11.79 -20.01
CA LEU A 21 6.10 -11.71 -21.08
C LEU A 21 6.38 -10.58 -22.10
N GLY A 22 7.49 -9.86 -21.95
CA GLY A 22 7.89 -8.76 -22.84
C GLY A 22 7.26 -7.41 -22.49
N LEU A 23 6.63 -7.28 -21.32
CA LEU A 23 6.07 -6.02 -20.85
C LEU A 23 7.14 -5.21 -20.11
N GLY A 24 7.30 -3.94 -20.51
CA GLY A 24 8.15 -3.00 -19.79
C GLY A 24 7.61 -2.74 -18.39
N ILE A 25 8.33 -3.21 -17.37
CA ILE A 25 7.97 -2.99 -15.97
C ILE A 25 9.11 -2.29 -15.22
N VAL A 26 8.73 -1.32 -14.41
CA VAL A 26 9.60 -0.69 -13.42
C VAL A 26 9.04 -1.08 -12.06
N ARG A 27 9.81 -1.87 -11.31
CA ARG A 27 9.47 -2.27 -9.95
C ARG A 27 10.02 -1.24 -8.97
N VAL A 28 9.15 -0.71 -8.12
CA VAL A 28 9.53 0.18 -7.02
C VAL A 28 9.73 -0.68 -5.77
N ASP A 29 10.89 -0.57 -5.14
CA ASP A 29 11.19 -1.30 -3.91
C ASP A 29 10.28 -0.86 -2.75
N GLU A 30 10.34 -1.59 -1.64
CA GLU A 30 9.56 -1.25 -0.45
C GLU A 30 9.86 0.16 0.09
N CYS A 31 8.83 0.81 0.62
CA CYS A 31 8.96 2.10 1.28
C CYS A 31 9.11 1.91 2.79
N ASN A 32 10.10 2.58 3.38
CA ASN A 32 10.38 2.54 4.81
C ASN A 32 10.42 3.96 5.39
N VAL A 33 9.75 4.19 6.52
CA VAL A 33 9.74 5.46 7.25
C VAL A 33 10.20 5.21 8.68
N GLY A 34 11.39 5.70 9.03
CA GLY A 34 11.98 5.48 10.36
C GLY A 34 12.11 4.00 10.74
N GLY A 35 12.46 3.15 9.77
CA GLY A 35 12.59 1.70 9.96
C GLY A 35 11.28 0.91 9.95
N ALA A 36 10.13 1.58 9.85
CA ALA A 36 8.83 0.92 9.70
C ALA A 36 8.46 0.77 8.22
N HIS A 37 8.10 -0.47 7.85
CA HIS A 37 7.60 -0.80 6.53
C HIS A 37 6.23 -0.14 6.28
N VAL A 38 6.14 0.67 5.23
CA VAL A 38 4.91 1.38 4.88
C VAL A 38 3.98 0.44 4.11
N SER A 39 2.88 0.04 4.75
CA SER A 39 1.82 -0.75 4.12
C SER A 39 0.45 -0.43 4.70
N SER A 40 -0.61 -0.63 3.91
CA SER A 40 -1.99 -0.48 4.39
C SER A 40 -2.32 -1.41 5.56
N THR A 41 -1.64 -2.57 5.66
CA THR A 41 -1.79 -3.48 6.80
C THR A 41 -1.19 -2.90 8.07
N ALA A 42 0.02 -2.34 8.00
CA ALA A 42 0.63 -1.67 9.14
C ALA A 42 -0.21 -0.46 9.60
N ILE A 43 -0.65 0.37 8.65
CA ILE A 43 -1.48 1.56 8.94
C ILE A 43 -2.81 1.17 9.61
N ARG A 44 -3.53 0.15 9.09
CA ARG A 44 -4.77 -0.31 9.71
C ARG A 44 -4.57 -0.81 11.14
N ARG A 45 -3.50 -1.58 11.39
CA ARG A 45 -3.17 -2.06 12.75
C ARG A 45 -2.89 -0.92 13.73
N LEU A 46 -2.19 0.12 13.29
CA LEU A 46 -1.95 1.32 14.10
C LEU A 46 -3.25 2.05 14.43
N ILE A 47 -4.15 2.20 13.44
CA ILE A 47 -5.48 2.78 13.64
C ILE A 47 -6.30 1.94 14.63
N GLU A 48 -6.32 0.62 14.48
CA GLU A 48 -7.01 -0.32 15.39
C GLU A 48 -6.45 -0.25 16.83
N ALA A 49 -5.16 0.02 16.98
CA ALA A 49 -4.50 0.21 18.28
C ALA A 49 -4.68 1.62 18.88
N GLY A 50 -5.26 2.56 18.13
CA GLY A 50 -5.39 3.97 18.55
C GLY A 50 -4.13 4.82 18.36
N GLU A 51 -3.11 4.28 17.70
CA GLU A 51 -1.82 4.92 17.44
C GLU A 51 -1.88 5.85 16.21
N PHE A 52 -2.77 6.85 16.26
CA PHE A 52 -3.08 7.70 15.11
C PHE A 52 -1.89 8.53 14.61
N SER A 53 -1.05 9.06 15.50
CA SER A 53 0.12 9.85 15.11
C SER A 53 1.12 9.04 14.27
N GLU A 54 1.31 7.77 14.64
CA GLU A 54 2.19 6.87 13.88
C GLU A 54 1.54 6.43 12.56
N ALA A 55 0.23 6.19 12.56
CA ALA A 55 -0.51 5.91 11.33
C ALA A 55 -0.43 7.07 10.33
N GLU A 56 -0.61 8.32 10.78
CA GLU A 56 -0.48 9.54 9.97
C GLU A 56 0.94 9.74 9.45
N ARG A 57 1.95 9.41 10.27
CA ARG A 57 3.35 9.42 9.85
C ARG A 57 3.61 8.46 8.68
N LEU A 58 3.09 7.24 8.75
CA LEU A 58 3.21 6.27 7.64
C LEU A 58 2.35 6.64 6.42
N LEU A 59 1.19 7.27 6.62
CA LEU A 59 0.35 7.79 5.53
C LEU A 59 0.97 8.99 4.81
N GLY A 60 1.80 9.78 5.51
CA GLY A 60 2.35 11.04 4.99
C GLY A 60 1.34 12.19 4.99
N HIS A 61 0.16 12.00 5.59
CA HIS A 61 -0.86 13.04 5.75
C HIS A 61 -1.81 12.72 6.92
N PRO A 62 -2.56 13.71 7.43
CA PRO A 62 -3.58 13.47 8.46
C PRO A 62 -4.70 12.53 7.99
N ILE A 63 -5.22 11.70 8.89
CA ILE A 63 -6.31 10.77 8.59
C ILE A 63 -7.60 11.56 8.31
N ARG A 64 -8.35 11.13 7.29
CA ARG A 64 -9.64 11.72 6.93
C ARG A 64 -10.72 10.66 7.05
N ILE A 65 -11.77 10.98 7.80
CA ILE A 65 -12.98 10.17 7.89
C ILE A 65 -14.08 10.88 7.12
N THR A 66 -14.60 10.23 6.09
CA THR A 66 -15.72 10.75 5.30
C THR A 66 -16.97 9.92 5.58
N GLU A 67 -18.04 10.58 6.02
CA GLU A 67 -19.35 9.95 6.14
C GLU A 67 -20.03 9.92 4.77
N ASN A 68 -20.52 8.75 4.37
CA ASN A 68 -21.35 8.66 3.17
C ASN A 68 -22.81 8.81 3.57
N LYS A 69 -23.34 10.04 3.54
CA LYS A 69 -24.77 10.31 3.76
C LYS A 69 -25.50 9.96 2.46
N GLY A 70 -25.87 8.69 2.30
CA GLY A 70 -26.58 8.20 1.11
C GLY A 70 -27.74 9.12 0.75
N THR A 71 -27.72 9.64 -0.48
CA THR A 71 -28.81 10.44 -1.04
C THR A 71 -30.05 9.56 -1.10
N LYS A 72 -31.08 9.89 -0.29
CA LYS A 72 -32.42 9.31 -0.43
C LYS A 72 -33.12 9.90 -1.63
#